data_AF-A0A6N7PIM8-F1
#
_entry.id   AF-A0A6N7PIM8-F1
#
_cell.length_a   1.000
_cell.length_b   1.000
_cell.length_c   1.000
_cell.angle_alpha   90.00
_cell.angle_beta   90.00
_cell.angle_gamma   90.00
#
_symmetry.space_group_name_H-M   'P 1'
#
loop_
_entity.id
_entity.type
_entity.pdbx_description
1 polymer ?
#
loop_
_entity_poly.entity_id
_entity_poly.type
_entity_poly.pdbx_seq_one_letter_code
_entity_poly.pdbx_strand_id
1 'polypeptide(L)'
;MESASERAARICAAAAITKRRPPSRGGWDRAGDPPEDLAALWAVTGGLELGCGTRLLGPTEVGPATKWLTEEKSLGWGGDLFVIGERDDLVIVRDLDHEGKRAGGGVLEAPSDGLEAFRRVAWDALGYLEARLGIEPAPRPTPEIAAQEAASQRDAAALAKALGEAFYPGSEAVAAHAALVLGEILATSGDDVAAMRAFVRSVSFRVQGARRGAEALERAAGFRAAARVAEAVGAKALAEACLTRIDV
;
A
#
# COMPACT_ATOMS: atom_id res chain seq x y z
N MET A 1 -7.55 17.61 -16.75
CA MET A 1 -7.19 16.92 -15.50
C MET A 1 -8.02 17.59 -14.43
N GLU A 2 -8.85 16.84 -13.70
CA GLU A 2 -9.71 17.38 -12.65
C GLU A 2 -8.84 17.84 -11.47
N SER A 3 -9.15 19.00 -10.89
CA SER A 3 -8.42 19.57 -9.75
C SER A 3 -8.77 18.86 -8.44
N ALA A 4 -7.90 18.96 -7.42
CA ALA A 4 -8.17 18.41 -6.09
C ALA A 4 -9.47 18.96 -5.48
N SER A 5 -9.76 20.24 -5.71
CA SER A 5 -10.99 20.90 -5.25
C SER A 5 -12.26 20.32 -5.91
N GLU A 6 -12.22 20.05 -7.22
CA GLU A 6 -13.33 19.43 -7.95
C GLU A 6 -13.58 17.99 -7.45
N ARG A 7 -12.50 17.21 -7.29
CA ARG A 7 -12.56 15.86 -6.70
C ARG A 7 -13.17 15.88 -5.30
N ALA A 8 -12.72 16.79 -4.42
CA ALA A 8 -13.24 16.94 -3.07
C ALA A 8 -14.74 17.30 -3.04
N ALA A 9 -15.17 18.22 -3.90
CA ALA A 9 -16.58 18.59 -4.02
C ALA A 9 -17.44 17.41 -4.48
N ARG A 10 -16.98 16.65 -5.48
CA ARG A 10 -17.65 15.42 -5.96
C ARG A 10 -17.77 14.38 -4.85
N ILE A 11 -16.67 14.09 -4.16
CA ILE A 11 -16.65 13.15 -3.01
C ILE A 11 -17.68 13.58 -1.97
N CYS A 12 -17.69 14.87 -1.58
CA CYS A 12 -18.59 15.41 -0.57
C CYS A 12 -20.08 15.42 -0.96
N ALA A 13 -20.39 15.15 -2.23
CA ALA A 13 -21.76 15.00 -2.74
C ALA A 13 -22.22 13.52 -2.77
N ALA A 14 -21.34 12.56 -2.45
CA ALA A 14 -21.67 11.14 -2.47
C ALA A 14 -22.71 10.77 -1.39
N ALA A 15 -23.74 10.02 -1.78
CA ALA A 15 -24.84 9.62 -0.89
C ALA A 15 -24.41 8.69 0.26
N ALA A 16 -23.25 8.03 0.13
CA ALA A 16 -22.71 7.15 1.17
C ALA A 16 -22.08 7.91 2.36
N ILE A 17 -21.96 9.24 2.29
CA ILE A 17 -21.57 10.09 3.43
C ILE A 17 -22.77 10.30 4.33
N THR A 18 -22.69 9.81 5.58
CA THR A 18 -23.77 9.87 6.56
C THR A 18 -23.68 11.09 7.47
N LYS A 19 -22.47 11.60 7.72
CA LYS A 19 -22.25 12.84 8.48
C LYS A 19 -21.20 13.69 7.80
N ARG A 20 -21.44 15.01 7.80
CA ARG A 20 -20.51 16.02 7.28
C ARG A 20 -20.47 17.19 8.24
N ARG A 21 -19.27 17.61 8.62
CA ARG A 21 -19.08 18.82 9.42
C ARG A 21 -18.87 20.04 8.52
N PRO A 22 -19.31 21.24 8.93
CA PRO A 22 -19.02 22.45 8.17
C PRO A 22 -17.52 22.60 7.92
N PRO A 23 -17.10 23.15 6.76
CA PRO A 23 -15.70 23.48 6.52
C PRO A 23 -15.15 24.34 7.66
N SER A 24 -13.93 24.05 8.09
CA SER A 24 -13.23 24.86 9.09
C SER A 24 -11.83 25.18 8.59
N ARG A 25 -11.42 26.44 8.79
CA ARG A 25 -10.06 26.90 8.55
C ARG A 25 -9.36 26.97 9.89
N GLY A 26 -8.68 25.91 10.30
CA GLY A 26 -7.89 25.93 11.51
C GLY A 26 -7.42 24.55 11.96
N GLY A 27 -6.27 24.49 12.63
CA GLY A 27 -5.81 23.30 13.34
C GLY A 27 -4.63 22.56 12.75
N TRP A 28 -4.12 22.95 11.58
CA TRP A 28 -2.85 22.41 11.09
C TRP A 28 -1.71 23.03 11.92
N ASP A 29 -1.29 22.29 12.94
CA ASP A 29 -0.24 22.67 13.89
C ASP A 29 1.12 22.05 13.54
N ARG A 30 1.25 21.53 12.31
CA ARG A 30 2.43 20.83 11.81
C ARG A 30 3.25 21.74 10.90
N ALA A 31 4.54 21.44 10.78
CA ALA A 31 5.45 22.25 9.98
C ALA A 31 5.07 22.20 8.49
N GLY A 32 4.78 23.37 7.91
CA GLY A 32 4.44 23.52 6.48
C GLY A 32 2.95 23.63 6.22
N ASP A 33 2.58 23.77 4.95
CA ASP A 33 1.19 23.75 4.51
C ASP A 33 0.64 22.31 4.54
N PRO A 34 -0.68 22.13 4.77
CA PRO A 34 -1.29 20.82 4.65
C PRO A 34 -1.17 20.31 3.19
N PRO A 35 -1.07 18.98 3.00
CA PRO A 35 -1.11 18.34 1.68
C PRO A 35 -2.32 18.82 0.85
N GLU A 36 -2.12 18.99 -0.46
CA GLU A 36 -3.14 19.55 -1.38
C GLU A 36 -4.47 18.78 -1.31
N ASP A 37 -4.42 17.46 -1.20
CA ASP A 37 -5.56 16.56 -1.07
C ASP A 37 -6.37 16.83 0.20
N LEU A 38 -5.69 17.02 1.34
CA LEU A 38 -6.33 17.34 2.62
C LEU A 38 -6.83 18.79 2.64
N ALA A 39 -6.05 19.73 2.10
CA ALA A 39 -6.45 21.14 1.98
C ALA A 39 -7.74 21.29 1.15
N ALA A 40 -7.81 20.60 0.01
CA ALA A 40 -9.00 20.58 -0.83
C ALA A 40 -10.21 19.96 -0.12
N LEU A 41 -10.02 18.85 0.61
CA LEU A 41 -11.07 18.23 1.39
C LEU A 41 -11.57 19.17 2.50
N TRP A 42 -10.66 19.79 3.26
CA TRP A 42 -11.00 20.70 4.37
C TRP A 42 -11.64 22.01 3.94
N ALA A 43 -11.39 22.45 2.71
CA ALA A 43 -12.09 23.59 2.12
C ALA A 43 -13.59 23.30 1.92
N VAL A 44 -13.98 22.02 1.78
CA VAL A 44 -15.37 21.59 1.52
C VAL A 44 -16.02 20.95 2.75
N THR A 45 -15.24 20.40 3.69
CA THR A 45 -15.77 19.73 4.90
C THR A 45 -14.80 19.75 6.07
N GLY A 46 -15.29 19.97 7.29
CA GLY A 46 -14.49 19.89 8.53
C GLY A 46 -14.34 18.47 9.08
N GLY A 47 -14.40 17.45 8.21
CA GLY A 47 -14.45 16.04 8.56
C GLY A 47 -15.75 15.36 8.10
N LEU A 48 -15.70 14.06 7.82
CA LEU A 48 -16.82 13.28 7.30
C LEU A 48 -16.88 11.88 7.91
N GLU A 49 -18.05 11.26 7.82
CA GLU A 49 -18.30 9.88 8.22
C GLU A 49 -19.05 9.16 7.10
N LEU A 50 -18.59 7.95 6.76
CA LEU A 50 -19.19 7.08 5.77
C LEU A 50 -20.15 6.10 6.43
N GLY A 51 -21.09 5.56 5.65
CA GLY A 51 -22.03 4.53 6.13
C GLY A 51 -21.36 3.23 6.61
N CYS A 52 -20.10 2.99 6.24
CA CYS A 52 -19.30 1.86 6.70
C CYS A 52 -18.54 2.11 8.01
N GLY A 53 -18.78 3.23 8.69
CA GLY A 53 -18.12 3.60 9.95
C GLY A 53 -16.75 4.26 9.78
N THR A 54 -16.23 4.36 8.55
CA THR A 54 -15.00 5.13 8.29
C THR A 54 -15.24 6.61 8.54
N ARG A 55 -14.40 7.21 9.37
CA ARG A 55 -14.42 8.63 9.71
C ARG A 55 -13.12 9.28 9.27
N LEU A 56 -13.23 10.38 8.53
CA LEU A 56 -12.11 11.26 8.22
C LEU A 56 -12.17 12.50 9.12
N LEU A 57 -11.05 12.82 9.74
CA LEU A 57 -10.89 13.87 10.73
C LEU A 57 -10.86 15.26 10.07
N GLY A 58 -11.39 16.23 10.81
CA GLY A 58 -11.25 17.65 10.46
C GLY A 58 -9.85 18.18 10.78
N PRO A 59 -9.52 19.38 10.28
CA PRO A 59 -8.18 19.97 10.45
C PRO A 59 -7.83 20.25 11.92
N THR A 60 -8.83 20.50 12.78
CA THR A 60 -8.64 20.69 14.24
C THR A 60 -8.45 19.40 15.02
N GLU A 61 -8.69 18.24 14.40
CA GLU A 61 -8.69 16.93 15.06
C GLU A 61 -7.42 16.12 14.77
N VAL A 62 -6.81 16.31 13.59
CA VAL A 62 -5.61 15.58 13.16
C VAL A 62 -4.45 15.75 14.14
N GLY A 63 -4.15 17.00 14.55
CA GLY A 63 -3.06 17.31 15.48
C GLY A 63 -3.20 16.57 16.81
N PRO A 64 -4.32 16.78 17.55
CA PRO A 64 -4.61 16.08 18.80
C PRO A 64 -4.67 14.56 18.68
N ALA A 65 -5.31 14.02 17.62
CA ALA A 65 -5.42 12.57 17.41
C ALA A 65 -4.05 11.93 17.18
N THR A 66 -3.23 12.56 16.32
CA THR A 66 -1.85 12.12 16.07
C THR A 66 -1.03 12.16 17.35
N LYS A 67 -1.08 13.29 18.09
CA LYS A 67 -0.34 13.45 19.35
C LYS A 67 -0.72 12.39 20.37
N TRP A 68 -2.02 12.23 20.62
CA TRP A 68 -2.55 11.22 21.55
C TRP A 68 -2.05 9.83 21.19
N LEU A 69 -2.17 9.43 19.91
CA LEU A 69 -1.75 8.10 19.49
C LEU A 69 -0.23 7.90 19.65
N THR A 70 0.58 8.88 19.24
CA THR A 70 2.05 8.78 19.33
C THR A 70 2.56 8.77 20.77
N GLU A 71 1.96 9.58 21.66
CA GLU A 71 2.39 9.70 23.05
C GLU A 71 1.89 8.51 23.90
N GLU A 72 0.60 8.19 23.84
CA GLU A 72 0.01 7.11 24.65
C GLU A 72 0.51 5.73 24.26
N LYS A 73 0.85 5.53 22.98
CA LYS A 73 1.35 4.25 22.47
C LYS A 73 2.87 4.24 22.30
N SER A 74 3.55 5.32 22.69
CA SER A 74 5.02 5.47 22.60
C SER A 74 5.57 5.08 21.22
N LEU A 75 4.86 5.49 20.16
CA LEU A 75 5.18 5.08 18.80
C LEU A 75 6.39 5.86 18.29
N GLY A 76 7.36 5.16 17.70
CA GLY A 76 8.52 5.75 17.03
C GLY A 76 8.21 6.36 15.65
N TRP A 77 7.01 6.93 15.48
CA TRP A 77 6.58 7.49 14.20
C TRP A 77 7.37 8.77 13.86
N GLY A 78 7.73 8.90 12.59
CA GLY A 78 8.32 10.14 12.07
C GLY A 78 7.32 11.31 12.17
N GLY A 79 7.85 12.54 12.18
CA GLY A 79 7.02 13.75 12.23
C GLY A 79 6.18 14.02 10.97
N ASP A 80 6.24 13.12 9.99
CA ASP A 80 5.56 13.14 8.70
C ASP A 80 4.47 12.05 8.56
N LEU A 81 4.13 11.37 9.66
CA LEU A 81 2.98 10.48 9.79
C LEU A 81 1.86 11.15 10.62
N PHE A 82 0.65 11.21 10.06
CA PHE A 82 -0.49 11.89 10.68
C PHE A 82 -1.74 11.03 10.68
N VAL A 83 -2.44 10.95 11.81
CA VAL A 83 -3.77 10.33 11.85
C VAL A 83 -4.77 11.25 11.16
N ILE A 84 -5.30 10.81 10.02
CA ILE A 84 -6.31 11.57 9.25
C ILE A 84 -7.71 10.97 9.36
N GLY A 85 -7.84 9.78 9.94
CA GLY A 85 -9.11 9.09 10.05
C GLY A 85 -9.03 7.84 10.90
N GLU A 86 -10.19 7.21 11.09
CA GLU A 86 -10.36 6.02 11.91
C GLU A 86 -11.56 5.19 11.44
N ARG A 87 -11.57 3.94 11.85
CA ARG A 87 -12.70 2.99 11.81
C ARG A 87 -12.57 2.10 13.05
N ASP A 88 -13.64 1.41 13.44
CA ASP A 88 -13.67 0.61 14.68
C ASP A 88 -12.46 -0.34 14.88
N ASP A 89 -11.89 -0.85 13.79
CA ASP A 89 -10.78 -1.81 13.77
C ASP A 89 -9.41 -1.22 13.37
N LEU A 90 -9.34 0.03 12.89
CA LEU A 90 -8.10 0.59 12.35
C LEU A 90 -8.00 2.12 12.44
N VAL A 91 -6.77 2.61 12.35
CA VAL A 91 -6.47 4.02 12.13
C VAL A 91 -6.03 4.26 10.68
N ILE A 92 -6.39 5.43 10.16
CA ILE A 92 -6.03 5.88 8.81
C ILE A 92 -4.97 6.96 8.94
N VAL A 93 -3.81 6.72 8.36
CA VAL A 93 -2.62 7.56 8.51
C VAL A 93 -2.22 8.15 7.16
N ARG A 94 -1.91 9.43 7.12
CA ARG A 94 -1.23 10.07 5.98
C ARG A 94 0.26 10.06 6.23
N ASP A 95 1.00 9.51 5.28
CA ASP A 95 2.45 9.50 5.23
C ASP A 95 2.96 10.41 4.11
N LEU A 96 3.68 11.47 4.47
CA LEU A 96 4.25 12.42 3.50
C LEU A 96 5.63 12.01 2.98
N ASP A 97 6.27 11.01 3.60
CA ASP A 97 7.58 10.50 3.24
C ASP A 97 8.62 11.61 2.97
N HIS A 98 8.76 12.55 3.92
CA HIS A 98 9.64 13.72 3.75
C HIS A 98 11.10 13.34 3.54
N GLU A 99 11.52 12.18 4.07
CA GLU A 99 12.87 11.66 3.92
C GLU A 99 13.06 10.76 2.68
N GLY A 100 11.99 10.49 1.92
CA GLY A 100 12.03 9.66 0.70
C GLY A 100 12.36 8.18 0.96
N LYS A 101 12.09 7.67 2.16
CA LYS A 101 12.39 6.30 2.59
C LYS A 101 11.23 5.34 2.39
N ARG A 102 10.02 5.83 2.13
CA ARG A 102 8.75 5.07 2.16
C ARG A 102 8.01 5.16 0.82
N ALA A 103 8.78 5.11 -0.26
CA ALA A 103 8.28 4.98 -1.63
C ALA A 103 7.24 6.05 -2.03
N GLY A 104 7.43 7.29 -1.59
CA GLY A 104 6.53 8.42 -1.87
C GLY A 104 5.35 8.54 -0.91
N GLY A 105 5.35 7.76 0.18
CA GLY A 105 4.32 7.81 1.20
C GLY A 105 2.95 7.34 0.69
N GLY A 106 1.89 7.88 1.27
CA GLY A 106 0.51 7.59 0.86
C GLY A 106 -0.49 7.69 2.01
N VAL A 107 -1.64 7.06 1.83
CA VAL A 107 -2.60 6.78 2.89
C VAL A 107 -2.40 5.33 3.33
N LEU A 108 -2.24 5.14 4.62
CA LEU A 108 -1.98 3.86 5.27
C LEU A 108 -3.17 3.48 6.14
N GLU A 109 -3.45 2.20 6.22
CA GLU A 109 -4.31 1.62 7.25
C GLU A 109 -3.42 0.81 8.20
N ALA A 110 -3.58 1.02 9.51
CA ALA A 110 -2.96 0.22 10.56
C ALA A 110 -4.03 -0.30 11.52
N PRO A 111 -4.05 -1.60 11.83
CA PRO A 111 -4.96 -2.15 12.84
C PRO A 111 -4.79 -1.42 14.18
N SER A 112 -5.88 -1.22 14.91
CA SER A 112 -5.86 -0.52 16.20
C SER A 112 -4.99 -1.22 17.27
N ASP A 113 -4.76 -2.52 17.12
CA ASP A 113 -3.88 -3.35 17.94
C ASP A 113 -2.47 -3.57 17.34
N GLY A 114 -2.22 -3.06 16.14
CA GLY A 114 -1.03 -3.28 15.34
C GLY A 114 -0.52 -2.00 14.67
N LEU A 115 -0.35 -0.93 15.45
CA LEU A 115 -0.02 0.44 15.00
C LEU A 115 1.39 0.61 14.37
N GLU A 116 2.14 -0.47 14.23
CA GLU A 116 3.42 -0.51 13.51
C GLU A 116 3.31 -1.25 12.16
N ALA A 117 2.20 -1.96 11.93
CA ALA A 117 1.96 -2.75 10.73
C ALA A 117 1.10 -1.96 9.74
N PHE A 118 1.75 -1.12 8.95
CA PHE A 118 1.08 -0.31 7.93
C PHE A 118 0.82 -1.08 6.65
N ARG A 119 -0.37 -0.86 6.08
CA ARG A 119 -0.66 -1.17 4.69
C ARG A 119 -0.95 0.12 3.94
N ARG A 120 -0.17 0.44 2.92
CA ARG A 120 -0.50 1.53 2.00
C ARG A 120 -1.71 1.12 1.13
N VAL A 121 -2.74 1.95 1.13
CA VAL A 121 -4.02 1.68 0.45
C VAL A 121 -4.40 2.72 -0.60
N ALA A 122 -3.80 3.91 -0.56
CA ALA A 122 -3.95 4.94 -1.59
C ALA A 122 -2.74 5.86 -1.63
N TRP A 123 -2.62 6.65 -2.70
CA TRP A 123 -1.58 7.69 -2.83
C TRP A 123 -1.91 8.96 -2.04
N ASP A 124 -3.19 9.30 -1.95
CA ASP A 124 -3.69 10.52 -1.31
C ASP A 124 -5.08 10.27 -0.69
N ALA A 125 -5.53 11.20 0.17
CA ALA A 125 -6.79 11.09 0.90
C ALA A 125 -8.01 11.12 -0.02
N LEU A 126 -7.93 11.82 -1.15
CA LEU A 126 -9.02 11.88 -2.12
C LEU A 126 -9.19 10.53 -2.84
N GLY A 127 -8.08 9.90 -3.25
CA GLY A 127 -8.03 8.59 -3.88
C GLY A 127 -8.45 7.49 -2.92
N TYR A 128 -8.10 7.62 -1.63
CA TYR A 128 -8.65 6.75 -0.58
C TYR A 128 -10.17 6.81 -0.54
N LEU A 129 -10.75 8.01 -0.50
CA LEU A 129 -12.21 8.20 -0.46
C LEU A 129 -12.88 7.78 -1.76
N GLU A 130 -12.31 8.08 -2.93
CA GLU A 130 -12.84 7.65 -4.24
C GLU A 130 -12.89 6.13 -4.33
N ALA A 131 -11.83 5.44 -3.93
CA ALA A 131 -11.80 3.98 -3.89
C ALA A 131 -12.84 3.41 -2.91
N ARG A 132 -12.96 4.00 -1.71
CA ARG A 132 -13.94 3.58 -0.69
C ARG A 132 -15.40 3.81 -1.12
N LEU A 133 -15.65 4.86 -1.90
CA LEU A 133 -16.98 5.26 -2.36
C LEU A 133 -17.35 4.64 -3.72
N GLY A 134 -16.41 4.00 -4.42
CA GLY A 134 -16.62 3.47 -5.76
C GLY A 134 -16.90 4.57 -6.80
N ILE A 135 -16.21 5.72 -6.68
CA ILE A 135 -16.37 6.84 -7.60
C ILE A 135 -15.51 6.60 -8.85
N GLU A 136 -16.13 6.76 -10.03
CA GLU A 136 -15.46 6.62 -11.33
C GLU A 136 -14.99 7.98 -11.90
N PRO A 137 -13.85 8.03 -12.62
CA PRO A 137 -12.95 6.91 -12.88
C PRO A 137 -12.21 6.46 -11.61
N ALA A 138 -12.03 5.15 -11.45
CA ALA A 138 -11.30 4.61 -10.32
C ALA A 138 -9.91 5.27 -10.17
N PRO A 139 -9.50 5.62 -8.94
CA PRO A 139 -8.20 6.23 -8.70
C PRO A 139 -7.08 5.27 -9.10
N ARG A 140 -5.91 5.83 -9.48
CA ARG A 140 -4.74 5.00 -9.75
C ARG A 140 -4.39 4.17 -8.50
N PRO A 141 -4.34 2.83 -8.59
CA PRO A 141 -3.96 2.00 -7.46
C PRO A 141 -2.49 2.20 -7.08
N THR A 142 -2.15 1.90 -5.83
CA THR A 142 -0.76 1.82 -5.38
C THR A 142 -0.11 0.54 -5.93
N PRO A 143 1.23 0.43 -5.96
CA PRO A 143 1.92 -0.75 -6.48
C PRO A 143 1.50 -2.05 -5.80
N GLU A 144 1.21 -1.99 -4.50
CA GLU A 144 0.75 -3.14 -3.71
C GLU A 144 -0.60 -3.65 -4.21
N ILE A 145 -1.58 -2.75 -4.38
CA ILE A 145 -2.92 -3.09 -4.86
C ILE A 145 -2.85 -3.54 -6.32
N ALA A 146 -2.14 -2.78 -7.16
CA ALA A 146 -1.99 -3.10 -8.58
C ALA A 146 -1.36 -4.49 -8.78
N ALA A 147 -0.35 -4.85 -7.97
CA ALA A 147 0.29 -6.16 -8.04
C ALA A 147 -0.65 -7.29 -7.56
N GLN A 148 -1.44 -7.07 -6.52
CA GLN A 148 -2.43 -8.05 -6.03
C GLN A 148 -3.52 -8.30 -7.08
N GLU A 149 -4.07 -7.23 -7.67
CA GLU A 149 -5.09 -7.32 -8.72
C GLU A 149 -4.53 -8.02 -9.96
N ALA A 150 -3.35 -7.61 -10.44
CA ALA A 150 -2.70 -8.23 -11.58
C ALA A 150 -2.35 -9.70 -11.34
N ALA A 151 -1.92 -10.07 -10.12
CA ALA A 151 -1.69 -11.46 -9.74
C ALA A 151 -2.99 -12.28 -9.80
N SER A 152 -4.09 -11.74 -9.27
CA SER A 152 -5.40 -12.42 -9.27
C SER A 152 -5.95 -12.64 -10.69
N GLN A 153 -5.66 -11.71 -11.60
CA GLN A 153 -6.07 -11.77 -13.01
C GLN A 153 -5.07 -12.53 -13.89
N ARG A 154 -3.90 -12.89 -13.34
CA ARG A 154 -2.75 -13.45 -14.06
C ARG A 154 -2.31 -12.59 -15.25
N ASP A 155 -2.34 -11.26 -15.10
CA ASP A 155 -1.87 -10.32 -16.11
C ASP A 155 -0.35 -10.08 -15.96
N ALA A 156 0.44 -10.68 -16.85
CA ALA A 156 1.90 -10.55 -16.84
C ALA A 156 2.38 -9.12 -17.08
N ALA A 157 1.71 -8.35 -17.94
CA ALA A 157 2.12 -6.99 -18.28
C ALA A 157 1.85 -6.05 -17.10
N ALA A 158 0.68 -6.16 -16.48
CA ALA A 158 0.34 -5.40 -15.29
C ALA A 158 1.23 -5.77 -14.09
N LEU A 159 1.54 -7.06 -13.90
CA LEU A 159 2.50 -7.51 -12.87
C LEU A 159 3.89 -6.92 -13.09
N ALA A 160 4.41 -6.99 -14.32
CA ALA A 160 5.73 -6.44 -14.64
C ALA A 160 5.77 -4.92 -14.41
N LYS A 161 4.70 -4.22 -14.77
CA LYS A 161 4.56 -2.78 -14.52
C LYS A 161 4.53 -2.45 -13.03
N ALA A 162 3.67 -3.11 -12.25
CA ALA A 162 3.54 -2.88 -10.82
C ALA A 162 4.84 -3.20 -10.08
N LEU A 163 5.48 -4.33 -10.43
CA LEU A 163 6.80 -4.68 -9.93
C LEU A 163 7.87 -3.67 -10.37
N GLY A 164 7.68 -2.88 -11.41
CA GLY A 164 8.60 -1.80 -11.79
C GLY A 164 8.62 -0.63 -10.80
N GLU A 165 7.60 -0.50 -9.94
CA GLU A 165 7.46 0.60 -8.98
C GLU A 165 7.97 0.21 -7.58
N ALA A 166 8.23 1.22 -6.74
CA ALA A 166 8.68 1.00 -5.37
C ALA A 166 7.48 0.67 -4.45
N PHE A 167 7.60 -0.46 -3.75
CA PHE A 167 6.61 -0.91 -2.76
C PHE A 167 6.86 -0.20 -1.43
N TYR A 168 5.79 0.01 -0.68
CA TYR A 168 5.84 0.54 0.68
C TYR A 168 6.55 -0.48 1.59
N PRO A 169 7.46 -0.05 2.47
CA PRO A 169 8.14 -0.94 3.41
C PRO A 169 7.17 -1.79 4.22
N GLY A 170 7.46 -3.09 4.39
CA GLY A 170 6.54 -4.05 5.02
C GLY A 170 5.63 -4.79 4.02
N SER A 171 5.66 -4.41 2.73
CA SER A 171 4.91 -5.08 1.66
C SER A 171 5.72 -6.13 0.90
N GLU A 172 6.85 -6.57 1.44
CA GLU A 172 7.78 -7.49 0.76
C GLU A 172 7.12 -8.84 0.44
N ALA A 173 6.22 -9.31 1.30
CA ALA A 173 5.45 -10.53 1.04
C ALA A 173 4.54 -10.40 -0.20
N VAL A 174 3.92 -9.23 -0.39
CA VAL A 174 3.09 -8.94 -1.57
C VAL A 174 3.95 -8.90 -2.83
N ALA A 175 5.06 -8.18 -2.78
CA ALA A 175 6.00 -8.08 -3.90
C ALA A 175 6.61 -9.45 -4.27
N ALA A 176 6.97 -10.26 -3.26
CA ALA A 176 7.46 -11.62 -3.45
C ALA A 176 6.41 -12.50 -4.13
N HIS A 177 5.16 -12.46 -3.68
CA HIS A 177 4.08 -13.23 -4.28
C HIS A 177 3.81 -12.81 -5.74
N ALA A 178 3.70 -11.50 -6.00
CA ALA A 178 3.50 -10.98 -7.35
C ALA A 178 4.62 -11.39 -8.32
N ALA A 179 5.88 -11.35 -7.87
CA ALA A 179 7.02 -11.81 -8.66
C ALA A 179 7.02 -13.33 -8.89
N LEU A 180 6.55 -14.12 -7.92
CA LEU A 180 6.39 -15.57 -8.08
C LEU A 180 5.33 -15.89 -9.14
N VAL A 181 4.16 -15.23 -9.09
CA VAL A 181 3.08 -15.39 -10.08
C VAL A 181 3.55 -14.94 -11.46
N LEU A 182 4.29 -13.85 -11.58
CA LEU A 182 4.88 -13.44 -12.86
C LEU A 182 5.81 -14.52 -13.41
N GLY A 183 6.66 -15.10 -12.57
CA GLY A 183 7.55 -16.20 -12.98
C GLY A 183 6.79 -17.44 -13.43
N GLU A 184 5.69 -17.78 -12.77
CA GLU A 184 4.79 -18.87 -13.18
C GLU A 184 4.19 -18.65 -14.58
N ILE A 185 3.68 -17.44 -14.84
CA ILE A 185 3.07 -17.10 -16.12
C ILE A 185 4.12 -17.17 -17.24
N LEU A 186 5.32 -16.63 -16.99
CA LEU A 186 6.41 -16.64 -17.96
C LEU A 186 6.91 -18.06 -18.25
N ALA A 187 7.05 -18.90 -17.21
CA ALA A 187 7.42 -20.31 -17.36
C ALA A 187 6.35 -21.08 -18.15
N THR A 188 5.06 -20.82 -17.90
CA THR A 188 3.96 -21.40 -18.68
C THR A 188 4.05 -21.02 -20.16
N SER A 189 4.50 -19.80 -20.47
CA SER A 189 4.70 -19.34 -21.85
C SER A 189 6.01 -19.83 -22.49
N GLY A 190 6.86 -20.55 -21.76
CA GLY A 190 8.15 -21.06 -22.23
C GLY A 190 9.31 -20.06 -22.17
N ASP A 191 9.12 -18.88 -21.56
CA ASP A 191 10.19 -17.89 -21.35
C ASP A 191 10.92 -18.17 -20.02
N ASP A 192 11.72 -19.23 -20.02
CA ASP A 192 12.47 -19.68 -18.84
C ASP A 192 13.44 -18.62 -18.30
N VAL A 193 14.00 -17.78 -19.18
CA VAL A 193 14.96 -16.72 -18.79
C VAL A 193 14.24 -15.60 -18.05
N ALA A 194 13.11 -15.13 -18.55
CA ALA A 194 12.31 -14.14 -17.84
C ALA A 194 11.68 -14.74 -16.57
N ALA A 195 11.24 -15.99 -16.60
CA ALA A 195 10.72 -16.69 -15.43
C ALA A 195 11.75 -16.80 -14.30
N MET A 196 12.98 -17.23 -14.60
CA MET A 196 14.06 -17.28 -13.61
C MET A 196 14.37 -15.90 -13.02
N ARG A 197 14.38 -14.84 -13.84
CA ARG A 197 14.56 -13.47 -13.33
C ARG A 197 13.44 -13.06 -12.36
N ALA A 198 12.19 -13.39 -12.68
CA ALA A 198 11.05 -13.13 -11.79
C ALA A 198 11.13 -13.95 -10.48
N PHE A 199 11.54 -15.22 -10.55
CA PHE A 199 11.76 -16.05 -9.36
C PHE A 199 12.89 -15.52 -8.48
N VAL A 200 14.04 -15.14 -9.05
CA VAL A 200 15.13 -14.51 -8.29
C VAL A 200 14.63 -13.24 -7.61
N ARG A 201 13.84 -12.43 -8.31
CA ARG A 201 13.24 -11.22 -7.73
C ARG A 201 12.28 -11.53 -6.56
N SER A 202 11.45 -12.55 -6.70
CA SER A 202 10.57 -13.04 -5.62
C SER A 202 11.39 -13.41 -4.38
N VAL A 203 12.46 -14.18 -4.57
CA VAL A 203 13.37 -14.58 -3.49
C VAL A 203 14.01 -13.36 -2.83
N SER A 204 14.48 -12.38 -3.61
CA SER A 204 15.07 -11.15 -3.07
C SER A 204 14.10 -10.38 -2.17
N PHE A 205 12.82 -10.26 -2.54
CA PHE A 205 11.82 -9.63 -1.67
C PHE A 205 11.61 -10.42 -0.38
N ARG A 206 11.54 -11.75 -0.44
CA ARG A 206 11.44 -12.59 0.78
C ARG A 206 12.62 -12.36 1.72
N VAL A 207 13.83 -12.26 1.18
CA VAL A 207 15.04 -12.00 1.96
C VAL A 207 15.01 -10.60 2.57
N GLN A 208 14.53 -9.59 1.85
CA GLN A 208 14.37 -8.22 2.38
C GLN A 208 13.37 -8.16 3.53
N GLY A 209 12.27 -8.91 3.45
CA GLY A 209 11.25 -9.00 4.51
C GLY A 209 11.61 -9.99 5.63
N ALA A 210 12.77 -10.65 5.56
CA ALA A 210 13.17 -11.65 6.53
C ALA A 210 13.48 -11.01 7.89
N ARG A 211 13.12 -11.72 8.97
CA ARG A 211 13.66 -11.37 10.29
C ARG A 211 15.17 -11.52 10.28
N ARG A 212 15.86 -10.66 11.03
CA ARG A 212 17.32 -10.71 11.16
C ARG A 212 17.80 -12.12 11.52
N GLY A 213 18.71 -12.66 10.72
CA GLY A 213 19.27 -14.00 10.88
C GLY A 213 18.49 -15.13 10.18
N ALA A 214 17.35 -14.83 9.55
CA ALA A 214 16.55 -15.80 8.80
C ALA A 214 16.75 -15.69 7.27
N GLU A 215 17.66 -14.85 6.79
CA GLU A 215 17.83 -14.51 5.38
C GLU A 215 18.16 -15.74 4.52
N ALA A 216 19.06 -16.60 5.01
CA ALA A 216 19.43 -17.84 4.31
C ALA A 216 18.25 -18.84 4.25
N LEU A 217 17.46 -18.93 5.31
CA LEU A 217 16.27 -19.80 5.36
C LEU A 217 15.19 -19.31 4.40
N GLU A 218 14.94 -17.99 4.36
CA GLU A 218 13.99 -17.38 3.43
C GLU A 218 14.43 -17.51 1.97
N ARG A 219 15.74 -17.39 1.71
CA ARG A 219 16.31 -17.64 0.37
C ARG A 219 16.03 -19.08 -0.08
N ALA A 220 16.42 -20.05 0.74
CA ALA A 220 16.22 -21.46 0.46
C ALA A 220 14.72 -21.79 0.27
N ALA A 221 13.86 -21.28 1.14
CA ALA A 221 12.41 -21.46 1.04
C ALA A 221 11.84 -20.84 -0.24
N GLY A 222 12.29 -19.65 -0.62
CA GLY A 222 11.88 -18.97 -1.84
C GLY A 222 12.24 -19.76 -3.11
N PHE A 223 13.47 -20.28 -3.20
CA PHE A 223 13.86 -21.12 -4.35
C PHE A 223 13.13 -22.47 -4.37
N ARG A 224 12.82 -23.08 -3.22
CA ARG A 224 11.94 -24.26 -3.17
C ARG A 224 10.54 -23.95 -3.68
N ALA A 225 9.98 -22.79 -3.34
CA ALA A 225 8.67 -22.37 -3.83
C ALA A 225 8.68 -22.15 -5.35
N ALA A 226 9.70 -21.45 -5.87
CA ALA A 226 9.90 -21.26 -7.31
C ALA A 226 10.05 -22.59 -8.06
N ALA A 227 10.82 -23.54 -7.51
CA ALA A 227 10.97 -24.87 -8.09
C ALA A 227 9.64 -25.62 -8.19
N ARG A 228 8.83 -25.60 -7.13
CA ARG A 228 7.50 -26.24 -7.13
C ARG A 228 6.56 -25.62 -8.17
N VAL A 229 6.58 -24.29 -8.29
CA VAL A 229 5.77 -23.57 -9.28
C VAL A 229 6.21 -23.93 -10.70
N ALA A 230 7.52 -23.93 -10.98
CA ALA A 230 8.07 -24.32 -12.28
C ALA A 230 7.73 -25.78 -12.63
N GLU A 231 7.84 -26.70 -11.67
CA GLU A 231 7.47 -28.10 -11.85
C GLU A 231 5.97 -28.27 -12.17
N ALA A 232 5.10 -27.53 -11.47
CA ALA A 232 3.65 -27.58 -11.68
C ALA A 232 3.22 -27.16 -13.09
N VAL A 233 4.01 -26.30 -13.75
CA VAL A 233 3.76 -25.88 -15.15
C VAL A 233 4.59 -26.67 -16.17
N GLY A 234 5.28 -27.74 -15.74
CA GLY A 234 6.05 -28.63 -16.61
C GLY A 234 7.47 -28.14 -16.96
N ALA A 235 7.93 -27.02 -16.41
CA ALA A 235 9.25 -26.45 -16.66
C ALA A 235 10.34 -27.12 -15.81
N LYS A 236 10.63 -28.41 -16.07
CA LYS A 236 11.54 -29.23 -15.25
C LYS A 236 12.96 -28.68 -15.13
N ALA A 237 13.56 -28.26 -16.25
CA ALA A 237 14.91 -27.70 -16.24
C ALA A 237 14.99 -26.40 -15.41
N LEU A 238 13.93 -25.58 -15.45
CA LEU A 238 13.81 -24.38 -14.65
C LEU A 238 13.67 -24.71 -13.16
N ALA A 239 12.87 -25.74 -12.82
CA ALA A 239 12.73 -26.22 -11.45
C ALA A 239 14.06 -26.72 -10.86
N GLU A 240 14.82 -27.54 -11.61
CA GLU A 240 16.16 -27.99 -11.24
C GLU A 240 17.13 -26.81 -11.05
N ALA A 241 17.08 -25.82 -11.94
CA ALA A 241 17.88 -24.60 -11.81
C ALA A 241 17.53 -23.80 -10.54
N CYS A 242 16.27 -23.77 -10.10
CA CYS A 242 15.91 -23.16 -8.81
C CYS A 242 16.49 -23.96 -7.63
N LEU A 243 16.43 -25.28 -7.66
CA LEU A 243 16.94 -26.13 -6.57
C LEU A 243 18.45 -26.02 -6.37
N THR A 244 19.23 -25.87 -7.46
CA THR A 244 20.69 -25.67 -7.35
C THR A 244 21.11 -24.37 -6.66
N ARG A 245 20.17 -23.44 -6.46
CA ARG A 245 20.41 -22.14 -5.78
C ARG A 245 20.05 -22.15 -4.29
N ILE A 246 19.58 -23.27 -3.76
CA ILE A 246 19.22 -23.41 -2.33
C ILE A 246 20.47 -23.40 -1.45
N ASP A 247 21.55 -24.00 -1.94
CA ASP A 247 22.79 -24.24 -1.16
C ASP A 247 23.85 -23.13 -1.33
N VAL A 248 23.47 -21.99 -1.93
CA VAL A 248 24.34 -20.83 -2.22
C VAL A 248 23.92 -19.58 -1.42
#